data_AF-A0A6C0LVI5-F1
#
_entry.id   AF-A0A6C0LVI5-F1
#
_cell.length_a   1.000
_cell.length_b   1.000
_cell.length_c   1.000
_cell.angle_alpha   90.00
_cell.angle_beta   90.00
_cell.angle_gamma   90.00
#
_symmetry.space_group_name_H-M   'P 1'
#
loop_
_entity.id
_entity.type
_entity.pdbx_description
1 polymer ?
#
loop_
_entity_poly.entity_id
_entity_poly.type
_entity_poly.pdbx_seq_one_letter_code
_entity_poly.pdbx_strand_id
1 'polypeptide(L)'
;MDAKLLLVGVFVLCFIAWVTHVKTLSYTEEHQTMVRNAVKQCKDWHNVAETTKKAFNASLAATRAAVYLDAVRLSVPDTDIEKITGVDISKLIVDIEKTQVEKIKTVDPSTEQSAIANVIR
;
A
#
# COMPACT_ATOMS: atom_id res chain seq x y z
N MET A 1 4.14 -46.66 -5.76
CA MET A 1 3.92 -45.21 -5.55
C MET A 1 5.13 -44.48 -6.08
N ASP A 2 4.92 -43.57 -7.03
CA ASP A 2 5.97 -42.89 -7.79
C ASP A 2 6.77 -41.92 -6.88
N ALA A 3 8.08 -42.08 -6.77
CA ALA A 3 8.94 -41.30 -5.87
C ALA A 3 8.86 -39.78 -6.11
N LYS A 4 8.49 -39.38 -7.34
CA LYS A 4 8.26 -37.98 -7.73
C LYS A 4 7.06 -37.38 -7.00
N LEU A 5 6.01 -38.17 -6.73
CA LEU A 5 4.81 -37.71 -6.03
C LEU A 5 5.10 -37.43 -4.55
N LEU A 6 5.95 -38.26 -3.92
CA LEU A 6 6.39 -38.06 -2.54
C LEU A 6 7.26 -36.82 -2.38
N LEU A 7 8.17 -36.57 -3.33
CA LEU A 7 9.00 -35.36 -3.33
C LEU A 7 8.18 -34.07 -3.47
N VAL A 8 7.17 -34.07 -4.34
CA VAL A 8 6.26 -32.92 -4.48
C VAL A 8 5.44 -32.71 -3.20
N GLY A 9 4.95 -33.80 -2.59
CA GLY A 9 4.22 -33.71 -1.31
C GLY A 9 5.05 -33.12 -0.17
N VAL A 10 6.30 -33.55 -0.03
CA VAL A 10 7.24 -33.00 0.98
C VAL A 10 7.56 -31.54 0.69
N PHE A 11 7.76 -31.17 -0.58
CA PHE A 11 8.05 -29.78 -0.94
C PHE A 11 6.88 -28.84 -0.62
N VAL A 12 5.65 -29.27 -0.89
CA VAL A 12 4.43 -28.51 -0.56
C VAL A 12 4.26 -28.40 0.96
N LEU A 13 4.51 -29.48 1.72
CA LEU A 13 4.44 -29.43 3.18
C LEU A 13 5.52 -28.54 3.80
N CYS A 14 6.75 -28.56 3.28
CA CYS A 14 7.81 -27.63 3.70
C CYS A 14 7.48 -26.18 3.34
N PHE A 15 6.83 -25.94 2.20
CA PHE A 15 6.41 -24.61 1.79
C PHE A 15 5.26 -24.09 2.67
N ILE A 16 4.27 -24.93 2.99
CA ILE A 16 3.20 -24.58 3.93
C ILE A 16 3.79 -24.33 5.31
N ALA A 17 4.71 -25.20 5.78
CA ALA A 17 5.41 -25.04 7.04
C ALA A 17 6.20 -23.73 7.09
N TRP A 18 6.93 -23.38 6.02
CA TRP A 18 7.62 -22.10 5.86
C TRP A 18 6.63 -20.93 5.88
N VAL A 19 5.53 -20.98 5.14
CA VAL A 19 4.51 -19.92 5.13
C VAL A 19 3.88 -19.76 6.52
N THR A 20 3.63 -20.85 7.26
CA THR A 20 3.16 -20.79 8.64
C THR A 20 4.24 -20.32 9.62
N HIS A 21 5.52 -20.65 9.37
CA HIS A 21 6.64 -20.14 10.16
C HIS A 21 6.91 -18.66 9.89
N VAL A 22 6.68 -18.19 8.67
CA VAL A 22 6.74 -16.78 8.27
C VAL A 22 5.58 -15.99 8.88
N LYS A 23 4.38 -16.59 8.98
CA LYS A 23 3.28 -16.02 9.77
C LYS A 23 3.55 -15.98 11.28
N THR A 24 4.59 -16.67 11.77
CA THR A 24 5.07 -16.60 13.16
C THR A 24 6.45 -15.97 13.28
N LEU A 25 7.06 -15.51 12.18
CA LEU A 25 8.27 -14.71 12.22
C LEU A 25 7.84 -13.35 12.73
N SER A 26 8.20 -13.07 13.99
CA SER A 26 8.34 -11.70 14.45
C SER A 26 8.98 -10.89 13.33
N TYR A 27 8.25 -9.94 12.77
CA TYR A 27 8.78 -9.04 11.75
C TYR A 27 10.12 -8.52 12.25
N THR A 28 11.18 -8.67 11.45
CA THR A 28 12.48 -8.12 11.79
C THR A 28 12.33 -6.63 12.06
N GLU A 29 13.16 -6.05 12.93
CA GLU A 29 13.09 -4.61 13.23
C GLU A 29 13.17 -3.75 11.96
N GLU A 30 13.95 -4.18 10.98
CA GLU A 30 14.01 -3.56 9.65
C GLU A 30 12.67 -3.61 8.91
N HIS A 31 11.99 -4.76 8.92
CA HIS A 31 10.68 -4.89 8.28
C HIS A 31 9.63 -4.02 8.99
N GLN A 32 9.60 -4.02 10.32
CA GLN A 32 8.69 -3.15 11.08
C GLN A 32 8.98 -1.66 10.83
N THR A 33 10.24 -1.30 10.64
CA THR A 33 10.65 0.06 10.30
C THR A 33 10.19 0.45 8.90
N MET A 34 10.31 -0.45 7.92
CA MET A 34 9.77 -0.24 6.57
C MET A 34 8.26 -0.05 6.57
N VAL A 35 7.52 -0.89 7.30
CA VAL A 35 6.06 -0.75 7.46
C VAL A 35 5.70 0.59 8.10
N ARG A 36 6.36 0.99 9.19
CA ARG A 36 6.15 2.30 9.83
C ARG A 36 6.44 3.45 8.88
N ASN A 37 7.54 3.38 8.13
CA ASN A 37 7.91 4.42 7.18
C ASN A 37 6.91 4.53 6.03
N ALA A 38 6.44 3.42 5.49
CA ALA A 38 5.48 3.43 4.40
C ALA A 38 4.10 3.93 4.85
N VAL A 39 3.61 3.51 6.03
CA VAL A 39 2.36 4.07 6.60
C VAL A 39 2.53 5.56 6.94
N LYS A 40 3.71 5.98 7.39
CA LYS A 40 4.01 7.40 7.58
C LYS A 40 3.94 8.17 6.24
N GLN A 41 4.59 7.67 5.19
CA GLN A 41 4.55 8.29 3.86
C GLN A 41 3.11 8.39 3.34
N CYS A 42 2.32 7.32 3.52
CA CYS A 42 0.90 7.32 3.20
C CYS A 42 0.17 8.49 3.88
N LYS A 43 0.33 8.65 5.19
CA LYS A 43 -0.31 9.74 5.95
C LYS A 43 0.20 11.12 5.55
N ASP A 44 1.50 11.27 5.34
CA ASP A 44 2.11 12.54 4.93
C ASP A 44 1.56 12.98 3.56
N TRP A 45 1.47 12.05 2.58
CA TRP A 45 0.88 12.33 1.27
C TRP A 45 -0.63 12.55 1.32
N HIS A 46 -1.35 11.85 2.19
CA HIS A 46 -2.78 12.06 2.41
C HIS A 46 -3.05 13.49 2.94
N ASN A 47 -2.28 13.93 3.94
CA ASN A 47 -2.36 15.30 4.46
C ASN A 47 -1.97 16.35 3.38
N VAL A 48 -0.97 16.06 2.54
CA VAL A 48 -0.65 16.92 1.39
C VAL A 48 -1.84 17.00 0.43
N ALA A 49 -2.54 15.90 0.17
CA ALA A 49 -3.72 15.89 -0.69
C ALA A 49 -4.88 16.73 -0.13
N GLU A 50 -5.09 16.69 1.19
CA GLU A 50 -6.12 17.48 1.87
C GLU A 50 -5.81 18.98 1.84
N THR A 51 -4.55 19.35 2.08
CA THR A 51 -4.12 20.74 2.22
C THR A 51 -3.79 21.43 0.89
N THR A 52 -3.55 20.67 -0.18
CA THR A 52 -3.20 21.22 -1.49
C THR A 52 -4.42 21.80 -2.20
N LYS A 53 -4.34 23.09 -2.56
CA LYS A 53 -5.41 23.82 -3.27
C LYS A 53 -5.49 23.51 -4.77
N LYS A 54 -4.36 23.14 -5.40
CA LYS A 54 -4.32 22.82 -6.84
C LYS A 54 -4.86 21.41 -7.07
N ALA A 55 -5.97 21.29 -7.81
CA ALA A 55 -6.68 20.03 -8.02
C ALA A 55 -5.78 18.88 -8.52
N PHE A 56 -4.96 19.13 -9.55
CA PHE A 56 -4.04 18.12 -10.09
C PHE A 56 -2.95 17.67 -9.11
N ASN A 57 -2.38 18.59 -8.32
CA ASN A 57 -1.37 18.22 -7.32
C ASN A 57 -2.00 17.49 -6.14
N ALA A 58 -3.23 17.84 -5.77
CA ALA A 58 -3.99 17.16 -4.74
C ALA A 58 -4.38 15.74 -5.16
N SER A 59 -4.80 15.53 -6.41
CA SER A 59 -5.09 14.19 -6.93
C SER A 59 -3.82 13.34 -7.03
N LEU A 60 -2.69 13.91 -7.47
CA LEU A 60 -1.41 13.21 -7.48
C LEU A 60 -0.97 12.79 -6.07
N ALA A 61 -1.12 13.68 -5.08
CA ALA A 61 -0.81 13.37 -3.68
C ALA A 61 -1.74 12.28 -3.11
N ALA A 62 -3.04 12.33 -3.41
CA ALA A 62 -4.00 11.31 -2.99
C ALA A 62 -3.64 9.93 -3.57
N THR A 63 -3.23 9.89 -4.84
CA THR A 63 -2.77 8.65 -5.49
C THR A 63 -1.47 8.13 -4.91
N ARG A 64 -0.52 9.01 -4.55
CA ARG A 64 0.70 8.59 -3.85
C ARG A 64 0.39 7.98 -2.49
N ALA A 65 -0.53 8.57 -1.74
CA ALA A 65 -0.96 8.02 -0.45
C ALA A 65 -1.50 6.59 -0.60
N ALA A 66 -2.42 6.38 -1.56
CA ALA A 66 -2.97 5.06 -1.85
C ALA A 66 -1.90 4.03 -2.22
N VAL A 67 -0.96 4.39 -3.10
CA VAL A 67 0.12 3.48 -3.55
C VAL A 67 1.01 3.04 -2.37
N TYR A 68 1.36 3.93 -1.45
CA TYR A 68 2.14 3.54 -0.27
C TYR A 68 1.37 2.58 0.64
N LEU A 69 0.06 2.80 0.82
CA LEU A 69 -0.76 1.91 1.63
C LEU A 69 -0.88 0.53 0.96
N ASP A 70 -1.21 0.48 -0.32
CA ASP A 70 -1.36 -0.77 -1.07
C ASP A 70 -0.06 -1.58 -1.12
N ALA A 71 1.09 -0.91 -1.30
CA ALA A 71 2.39 -1.58 -1.30
C ALA A 71 2.68 -2.32 0.02
N VAL A 72 2.30 -1.73 1.15
CA VAL A 72 2.45 -2.38 2.47
C VAL A 72 1.47 -3.54 2.61
N ARG A 73 0.20 -3.31 2.23
CA ARG A 73 -0.88 -4.29 2.36
C ARG A 73 -0.71 -5.52 1.46
N LEU A 74 0.03 -5.39 0.35
CA LEU A 74 0.45 -6.53 -0.47
C LEU A 74 1.41 -7.48 0.25
N SER A 75 2.17 -6.97 1.22
CA SER A 75 3.25 -7.71 1.90
C SER A 75 2.92 -8.06 3.35
N VAL A 76 2.01 -7.30 3.99
CA VAL A 76 1.72 -7.36 5.42
C VAL A 76 0.20 -7.34 5.63
N PRO A 77 -0.38 -8.28 6.38
CA PRO A 77 -1.80 -8.25 6.71
C PRO A 77 -2.17 -6.98 7.48
N ASP A 78 -3.36 -6.42 7.20
CA ASP A 78 -3.86 -5.20 7.85
C ASP A 78 -3.74 -5.27 9.38
N THR A 79 -4.09 -6.40 9.99
CA THR A 79 -4.01 -6.62 11.45
C THR A 79 -2.59 -6.49 12.02
N ASP A 80 -1.57 -6.79 11.23
CA ASP A 80 -0.18 -6.69 11.69
C ASP A 80 0.41 -5.30 11.41
N ILE A 81 -0.02 -4.65 10.33
CA ILE A 81 0.26 -3.21 10.11
C ILE A 81 -0.29 -2.40 11.29
N GLU A 82 -1.52 -2.69 11.73
CA GLU A 82 -2.15 -2.04 12.88
C GLU A 82 -1.33 -2.23 14.16
N LYS A 83 -0.83 -3.45 14.43
CA LYS A 83 0.04 -3.71 15.59
C LYS A 83 1.37 -2.98 15.50
N ILE A 84 1.99 -2.91 14.32
CA ILE A 84 3.32 -2.31 14.12
C ILE A 84 3.24 -0.77 14.21
N THR A 85 2.16 -0.18 13.71
CA THR A 85 2.05 1.27 13.50
C THR A 85 1.11 1.97 14.49
N GLY A 86 0.20 1.23 15.12
CA GLY A 86 -0.86 1.78 15.96
C GLY A 86 -1.92 2.57 15.18
N VAL A 87 -1.94 2.46 13.84
CA VAL A 87 -2.88 3.17 12.97
C VAL A 87 -4.03 2.23 12.61
N ASP A 88 -5.27 2.68 12.73
CA ASP A 88 -6.46 1.99 12.21
C ASP A 88 -6.41 1.97 10.67
N ILE A 89 -6.11 0.80 10.11
CA ILE A 89 -5.91 0.67 8.65
C ILE A 89 -7.24 0.68 7.93
N SER A 90 -8.29 0.12 8.52
CA SER A 90 -9.63 0.15 7.93
C SER A 90 -10.12 1.58 7.74
N LYS A 91 -9.94 2.42 8.75
CA LYS A 91 -10.27 3.86 8.65
C LYS A 91 -9.39 4.58 7.63
N LEU A 92 -8.08 4.32 7.65
CA LEU A 92 -7.14 4.97 6.74
C LEU A 92 -7.46 4.70 5.27
N ILE A 93 -7.88 3.47 4.94
CA ILE A 93 -8.33 3.11 3.58
C ILE A 93 -9.52 3.97 3.17
N VAL A 94 -10.56 4.01 4.00
CA VAL A 94 -11.79 4.77 3.71
C VAL A 94 -11.49 6.25 3.52
N ASP A 95 -10.64 6.83 4.36
CA ASP A 95 -10.25 8.23 4.27
C ASP A 95 -9.49 8.53 2.97
N ILE A 96 -8.57 7.65 2.55
CA ILE A 96 -7.79 7.81 1.31
C ILE A 96 -8.67 7.63 0.07
N GLU A 97 -9.51 6.60 0.03
CA GLU A 97 -10.42 6.35 -1.09
C GLU A 97 -11.37 7.53 -1.27
N LYS A 98 -11.91 8.06 -0.17
CA LYS A 98 -12.75 9.25 -0.21
C LYS A 98 -11.98 10.44 -0.76
N THR A 99 -10.78 10.72 -0.26
CA THR A 99 -9.95 11.83 -0.75
C THR A 99 -9.59 11.65 -2.23
N GLN A 100 -9.23 10.44 -2.69
CA GLN A 100 -8.96 10.17 -4.10
C GLN A 100 -10.20 10.47 -4.96
N VAL A 101 -11.37 9.93 -4.60
CA VAL A 101 -12.60 10.13 -5.36
C VAL A 101 -12.98 11.60 -5.41
N GLU A 102 -12.88 12.32 -4.30
CA GLU A 102 -13.16 13.76 -4.24
C GLU A 102 -12.19 14.56 -5.10
N LYS A 103 -10.87 14.30 -4.99
CA LYS A 103 -9.86 15.08 -5.72
C LYS A 103 -9.82 14.74 -7.21
N ILE A 104 -9.99 13.48 -7.61
CA ILE A 104 -10.04 13.08 -9.03
C ILE A 104 -11.24 13.72 -9.74
N LYS A 105 -12.42 13.76 -9.09
CA LYS A 105 -13.60 14.44 -9.65
C LYS A 105 -13.41 15.94 -9.87
N THR A 106 -12.49 16.57 -9.13
CA THR A 106 -12.19 18.01 -9.25
C THR A 106 -11.14 18.34 -10.32
N VAL A 107 -10.52 17.33 -10.93
CA VAL A 107 -9.59 17.55 -12.04
C VAL A 107 -10.41 17.61 -13.33
N ASP A 108 -10.42 18.78 -13.98
CA ASP A 108 -11.00 18.93 -15.32
C ASP A 108 -10.12 18.13 -16.32
N PRO A 109 -10.70 17.22 -17.12
CA PRO A 109 -9.95 16.36 -18.06
C PRO A 109 -9.07 17.14 -19.05
N SER A 110 -9.40 18.40 -19.35
CA SER A 110 -8.57 19.29 -20.20
C SER A 110 -7.23 19.67 -19.54
N THR A 111 -7.17 19.65 -18.21
CA THR A 111 -5.96 19.93 -17.42
C THR A 111 -4.99 18.74 -17.44
N GLU A 112 -5.52 17.51 -17.48
CA GLU A 112 -4.71 16.28 -17.55
C GLU A 112 -3.99 16.15 -18.90
N GLN A 113 -4.67 16.47 -20.00
CA GLN A 113 -4.05 16.49 -21.33
C GLN A 113 -2.91 17.51 -21.42
N SER A 114 -3.08 18.69 -20.79
CA SER A 114 -2.06 19.75 -20.78
C SER A 114 -0.84 19.38 -19.91
N ALA A 115 -1.07 18.71 -18.76
CA ALA A 115 0.01 18.21 -17.91
C ALA A 115 0.80 17.08 -18.57
N ILE A 116 0.13 16.14 -19.24
CA ILE A 116 0.78 15.05 -20.00
C ILE A 116 1.56 15.62 -21.20
N ALA A 117 0.99 16.58 -21.93
CA ALA A 117 1.65 17.24 -23.06
C ALA A 117 2.94 18.00 -22.65
N ASN A 118 3.00 18.54 -21.43
CA ASN A 118 4.18 19.21 -20.90
C ASN A 118 5.26 18.25 -20.36
N VAL A 119 4.93 16.98 -20.08
CA VAL A 119 5.91 15.97 -19.65
C VAL A 119 6.55 15.26 -20.85
N ILE A 120 5.86 15.18 -21.98
CA ILE A 120 6.35 14.55 -23.22
C ILE A 120 7.25 15.51 -24.05
N ARG A 121 7.31 16.79 -23.69
CA ARG A 121 8.09 17.82 -24.39
C ARG A 121 9.41 18.11 -23.70
#